data_AF-A0A4Y8LDD6-F1
#
_entry.id   AF-A0A4Y8LDD6-F1
#
_cell.length_a   1.000
_cell.length_b   1.000
_cell.length_c   1.000
_cell.angle_alpha   90.00
_cell.angle_beta   90.00
_cell.angle_gamma   90.00
#
_symmetry.space_group_name_H-M   'P 1'
#
loop_
_entity.id
_entity.type
_entity.pdbx_description
1 polymer ?
#
loop_
_entity_poly.entity_id
_entity_poly.type
_entity_poly.pdbx_seq_one_letter_code
_entity_poly.pdbx_strand_id
1 'polypeptide(L)'
;MLKEMEQFYNKVAKSPKVFLIYSFIAILFFSGITFTFSIPGLKGFSLYFMILALLMYFLVANIFVGLFKERVWLVLMIGLLLSSLGMGWRLWLEWGEYSLLEYMNPTVYFGYPIVIALIITAFYSISSTMRGRNVD
;
A
#
# COMPACT_ATOMS: atom_id res chain seq x y z
N MET A 1 -10.88 -10.66 19.50
CA MET A 1 -9.62 -10.28 18.84
C MET A 1 -8.90 -11.45 18.15
N LEU A 2 -8.28 -12.41 18.86
CA LEU A 2 -7.56 -13.54 18.22
C LEU A 2 -8.42 -14.42 17.30
N LYS A 3 -9.60 -14.85 17.78
CA LYS A 3 -10.57 -15.62 16.97
C LYS A 3 -11.03 -14.86 15.72
N GLU A 4 -11.14 -13.54 15.78
CA GLU A 4 -11.59 -12.72 14.65
C GLU A 4 -10.48 -12.61 13.59
N MET A 5 -9.21 -12.54 14.00
CA MET A 5 -8.06 -12.54 13.09
C MET A 5 -7.94 -13.88 12.34
N GLU A 6 -8.09 -15.01 13.04
CA GLU A 6 -8.09 -16.32 12.40
C GLU A 6 -9.27 -16.48 11.42
N GLN A 7 -10.46 -16.04 11.81
CA GLN A 7 -11.62 -16.02 10.91
C GLN A 7 -11.39 -15.16 9.67
N PHE A 8 -10.73 -14.00 9.82
CA PHE A 8 -10.33 -13.16 8.70
C PHE A 8 -9.37 -13.89 7.75
N TYR A 9 -8.29 -14.47 8.27
CA TYR A 9 -7.32 -15.19 7.44
C TYR A 9 -7.94 -16.43 6.77
N ASN A 10 -8.85 -17.12 7.44
CA ASN A 10 -9.59 -18.23 6.85
C ASN A 10 -10.51 -17.76 5.70
N LYS A 11 -11.15 -16.59 5.84
CA LYS A 11 -11.91 -15.96 4.74
C LYS A 11 -11.00 -15.61 3.56
N VAL A 12 -9.81 -15.06 3.83
CA VAL A 12 -8.82 -14.74 2.79
C VAL A 12 -8.36 -16.01 2.07
N ALA A 13 -8.08 -17.08 2.81
CA ALA A 13 -7.68 -18.37 2.25
C ALA A 13 -8.78 -19.05 1.42
N LYS A 14 -10.06 -18.80 1.74
CA LYS A 14 -11.20 -19.35 0.98
C LYS A 14 -11.38 -18.67 -0.38
N SER A 15 -11.09 -17.38 -0.49
CA SER A 15 -11.29 -16.58 -1.71
C SER A 15 -10.06 -15.76 -2.11
N PRO A 16 -8.89 -16.39 -2.32
CA PRO A 16 -7.62 -15.68 -2.43
C PRO A 16 -7.57 -14.73 -3.63
N LYS A 17 -8.20 -15.11 -4.75
CA LYS A 17 -8.25 -14.29 -5.97
C LYS A 17 -8.97 -12.96 -5.75
N VAL A 18 -10.09 -12.97 -5.02
CA VAL A 18 -10.90 -11.76 -4.77
C VAL A 18 -10.12 -10.78 -3.91
N PHE A 19 -9.52 -11.28 -2.83
CA PHE A 19 -8.70 -10.48 -1.93
C PHE A 19 -7.42 -9.96 -2.60
N LEU A 20 -6.83 -10.73 -3.51
CA LEU A 20 -5.70 -10.30 -4.32
C LEU A 20 -6.08 -9.14 -5.25
N ILE A 21 -7.17 -9.30 -6.02
CA ILE A 21 -7.67 -8.24 -6.93
C ILE A 21 -8.02 -6.99 -6.14
N TYR A 22 -8.73 -7.13 -5.02
CA TYR A 22 -9.04 -6.00 -4.13
C TYR A 22 -7.78 -5.29 -3.68
N SER A 23 -6.76 -6.03 -3.22
CA SER A 23 -5.49 -5.47 -2.77
C SER A 23 -4.76 -4.72 -3.88
N PHE A 24 -4.80 -5.26 -5.10
CA PHE A 24 -4.14 -4.63 -6.25
C PHE A 24 -4.79 -3.31 -6.63
N ILE A 25 -6.13 -3.33 -6.74
CA ILE A 25 -6.93 -2.13 -7.00
C ILE A 25 -6.70 -1.10 -5.87
N ALA A 26 -6.76 -1.54 -4.61
CA ALA A 26 -6.57 -0.66 -3.47
C ALA A 26 -5.20 0.03 -3.50
N ILE A 27 -4.10 -0.70 -3.71
CA ILE A 27 -2.77 -0.08 -3.80
C ILE A 27 -2.72 0.88 -4.98
N LEU A 28 -3.15 0.45 -6.18
CA LEU A 28 -3.07 1.26 -7.40
C LEU A 28 -3.83 2.58 -7.25
N PHE A 29 -5.06 2.55 -6.74
CA PHE A 29 -5.86 3.76 -6.57
C PHE A 29 -5.40 4.59 -5.38
N PHE A 30 -5.14 4.01 -4.21
CA PHE A 30 -4.75 4.82 -3.05
C PHE A 30 -3.39 5.46 -3.23
N SER A 31 -2.39 4.76 -3.79
CA SER A 31 -1.12 5.41 -4.12
C SER A 31 -1.27 6.53 -5.15
N GLY A 32 -2.11 6.37 -6.18
CA GLY A 32 -2.35 7.45 -7.14
C GLY A 32 -3.12 8.64 -6.54
N ILE A 33 -4.22 8.38 -5.83
CA ILE A 33 -5.07 9.43 -5.25
C ILE A 33 -4.33 10.20 -4.17
N THR A 34 -3.59 9.51 -3.30
CA THR A 34 -2.98 10.12 -2.12
C THR A 34 -1.59 10.71 -2.39
N PHE A 35 -1.08 10.55 -3.61
CA PHE A 35 0.22 11.05 -4.07
C PHE A 35 0.44 12.53 -3.76
N THR A 36 -0.52 13.37 -4.13
CA THR A 36 -0.44 14.83 -3.96
C THR A 36 -0.83 15.32 -2.56
N PHE A 37 -1.34 14.44 -1.70
CA PHE A 37 -1.88 14.81 -0.38
C PHE A 37 -1.12 14.23 0.81
N SER A 38 -0.19 13.29 0.59
CA SER A 38 0.44 12.53 1.68
C SER A 38 1.93 12.80 1.88
N ILE A 39 2.51 13.72 1.10
CA ILE A 39 3.93 14.07 1.19
C ILE A 39 4.08 15.34 2.03
N PRO A 40 4.64 15.25 3.25
CA PRO A 40 4.84 16.43 4.10
C PRO A 40 5.73 17.47 3.41
N GLY A 41 5.35 18.73 3.49
CA GLY A 41 6.10 19.84 2.89
C GLY A 41 5.78 20.15 1.43
N LEU A 42 4.93 19.35 0.76
CA LEU A 42 4.41 19.67 -0.57
C LEU A 42 3.03 20.34 -0.50
N LYS A 43 2.73 21.15 -1.51
CA LYS A 43 1.45 21.86 -1.62
C LYS A 43 0.32 20.86 -1.84
N GLY A 44 -0.63 20.83 -0.91
CA GLY A 44 -1.74 19.87 -0.92
C GLY A 44 -1.65 18.84 0.21
N PHE A 45 -0.54 18.79 0.96
CA PHE A 45 -0.42 17.90 2.11
C PHE A 45 -1.59 18.03 3.09
N SER A 46 -2.15 16.89 3.47
CA SER A 46 -3.19 16.78 4.47
C SER A 46 -2.94 15.55 5.32
N LEU A 47 -2.82 15.80 6.63
CA LEU A 47 -2.63 14.76 7.63
C LEU A 47 -3.78 13.74 7.60
N TYR A 48 -5.00 14.20 7.28
CA TYR A 48 -6.17 13.34 7.08
C TYR A 48 -5.95 12.32 5.96
N PHE A 49 -5.51 12.76 4.77
CA PHE A 49 -5.27 11.87 3.64
C PHE A 49 -4.10 10.92 3.89
N MET A 50 -3.06 11.38 4.60
CA MET A 50 -1.93 10.53 5.00
C MET A 50 -2.38 9.41 5.94
N ILE A 51 -3.16 9.71 6.99
CA ILE A 51 -3.70 8.69 7.90
C ILE A 51 -4.58 7.69 7.13
N LEU A 52 -5.44 8.19 6.23
CA LEU A 52 -6.31 7.34 5.43
C LEU A 52 -5.50 6.38 4.54
N ALA A 53 -4.42 6.86 3.92
CA ALA A 53 -3.51 6.03 3.12
C ALA A 53 -2.86 4.94 3.98
N LEU A 54 -2.34 5.30 5.17
CA LEU A 54 -1.72 4.35 6.09
C LEU A 54 -2.70 3.25 6.54
N LEU A 55 -3.94 3.61 6.86
CA LEU A 55 -4.98 2.64 7.22
C LEU A 55 -5.25 1.65 6.08
N MET A 56 -5.34 2.14 4.85
CA MET A 56 -5.55 1.28 3.68
C MET A 56 -4.36 0.37 3.41
N TYR A 57 -3.13 0.89 3.52
CA TYR A 57 -1.92 0.07 3.39
C TYR A 57 -1.81 -0.98 4.48
N PHE A 58 -2.23 -0.67 5.71
CA PHE A 58 -2.33 -1.64 6.79
C PHE A 58 -3.35 -2.75 6.49
N LEU A 59 -4.54 -2.40 5.97
CA LEU A 59 -5.54 -3.40 5.58
C LEU A 59 -5.01 -4.33 4.48
N VAL A 60 -4.41 -3.77 3.44
CA VAL A 60 -3.83 -4.55 2.34
C VAL A 60 -2.67 -5.42 2.83
N ALA A 61 -1.79 -4.90 3.68
CA ALA A 61 -0.71 -5.68 4.28
C ALA A 61 -1.23 -6.90 5.05
N ASN A 62 -2.34 -6.76 5.79
CA ASN A 62 -2.97 -7.89 6.48
C ASN A 62 -3.60 -8.91 5.52
N ILE A 63 -4.17 -8.47 4.40
CA ILE A 63 -4.59 -9.40 3.35
C ILE A 63 -3.39 -10.18 2.80
N PHE A 64 -2.26 -9.51 2.56
CA PHE A 64 -1.03 -10.16 2.13
C PHE A 64 -0.47 -11.15 3.16
N VAL A 65 -0.61 -10.91 4.47
CA VAL A 65 -0.29 -11.91 5.51
C VAL A 65 -1.12 -13.19 5.34
N GLY A 66 -2.38 -13.05 4.91
CA GLY A 66 -3.24 -14.19 4.58
C GLY A 66 -2.86 -14.91 3.28
N LEU A 67 -2.40 -14.18 2.27
CA LEU A 67 -2.13 -14.71 0.92
C LEU A 67 -0.69 -15.22 0.71
N PHE A 68 0.29 -14.55 1.29
CA PHE A 68 1.70 -14.76 1.02
C PHE A 68 2.43 -15.05 2.33
N LYS A 69 2.38 -16.28 2.84
CA LYS A 69 3.07 -16.62 4.09
C LYS A 69 4.60 -16.50 3.91
N GLU A 70 5.23 -15.66 4.73
CA GLU A 70 6.70 -15.46 4.82
C GLU A 70 7.40 -14.98 3.53
N ARG A 71 6.66 -14.46 2.54
CA ARG A 71 7.23 -13.96 1.27
C ARG A 71 7.39 -12.44 1.26
N VAL A 72 8.19 -11.91 2.18
CA VAL A 72 8.45 -10.46 2.34
C VAL A 72 8.89 -9.81 1.02
N TRP A 73 9.82 -10.46 0.30
CA TRP A 73 10.33 -9.97 -1.00
C TRP A 73 9.24 -9.84 -2.06
N LEU A 74 8.30 -10.78 -2.10
CA LEU A 74 7.19 -10.73 -3.06
C LEU A 74 6.25 -9.56 -2.74
N VAL A 75 5.98 -9.32 -1.45
CA VAL A 75 5.16 -8.18 -1.00
C VAL A 75 5.82 -6.86 -1.37
N LEU A 76 7.14 -6.74 -1.16
CA LEU A 76 7.89 -5.55 -1.55
C LEU A 76 7.80 -5.29 -3.06
N MET A 77 8.01 -6.31 -3.89
CA MET A 77 7.99 -6.17 -5.35
C MET A 77 6.59 -5.84 -5.89
N ILE A 78 5.55 -6.47 -5.36
CA ILE A 78 4.15 -6.14 -5.69
C ILE A 78 3.84 -4.70 -5.26
N GLY A 79 4.25 -4.32 -4.05
CA GLY A 79 4.08 -2.98 -3.52
C GLY A 79 4.72 -1.93 -4.43
N LEU A 80 5.98 -2.12 -4.81
CA LEU A 80 6.73 -1.24 -5.71
C LEU A 80 6.06 -1.12 -7.09
N LEU A 81 5.70 -2.25 -7.70
CA LEU A 81 5.11 -2.26 -9.03
C LEU A 81 3.77 -1.53 -9.03
N LEU A 82 2.89 -1.83 -8.06
CA LEU A 82 1.56 -1.24 -8.00
C LEU A 82 1.57 0.22 -7.55
N SER A 83 2.46 0.62 -6.64
CA SER A 83 2.60 2.02 -6.23
C SER A 83 3.17 2.87 -7.37
N SER A 84 4.11 2.32 -8.15
CA SER A 84 4.65 2.97 -9.35
C SER A 84 3.58 3.13 -10.43
N LEU A 85 2.79 2.09 -10.70
CA LEU A 85 1.64 2.18 -11.62
C LEU A 85 0.59 3.17 -11.11
N GLY A 86 0.34 3.15 -9.79
CA GLY A 86 -0.57 4.06 -9.10
C GLY A 86 -0.21 5.53 -9.29
N MET A 87 1.06 5.85 -9.06
CA MET A 87 1.59 7.16 -9.35
C MET A 87 1.55 7.47 -10.85
N GLY A 88 1.93 6.52 -11.70
CA GLY A 88 1.97 6.67 -13.15
C GLY A 88 0.62 7.05 -13.77
N TRP A 89 -0.47 6.39 -13.37
CA TRP A 89 -1.80 6.74 -13.89
C TRP A 89 -2.26 8.12 -13.37
N ARG A 90 -1.91 8.49 -12.13
CA ARG A 90 -2.21 9.83 -11.61
C ARG A 90 -1.51 10.91 -12.43
N LEU A 91 -0.21 10.75 -12.66
CA LEU A 91 0.58 11.68 -13.48
C LEU A 91 0.06 11.75 -14.91
N TRP A 92 -0.42 10.63 -15.47
CA TRP A 92 -1.05 10.62 -16.80
C TRP A 92 -2.31 11.48 -16.84
N LEU A 93 -3.17 11.41 -15.80
CA LEU A 93 -4.41 12.17 -15.76
C LEU A 93 -4.20 13.67 -15.56
N GLU A 94 -3.17 14.05 -14.81
CA GLU A 94 -2.84 15.45 -14.52
C GLU A 94 -1.79 16.02 -15.49
N TRP A 95 -1.55 15.32 -16.61
CA TRP A 95 -0.54 15.69 -17.59
C TRP A 95 -0.86 17.07 -18.21
N GLY A 96 -0.03 18.06 -17.91
CA GLY A 96 -0.19 19.44 -18.39
C GLY A 96 -0.65 20.45 -17.32
N GLU A 97 -0.92 20.01 -16.08
CA GLU A 97 -1.19 20.93 -14.98
C GLU A 97 0.11 21.49 -14.37
N TYR A 98 0.20 22.82 -14.18
CA TYR A 98 1.38 23.48 -13.58
C TYR A 98 1.67 23.03 -12.14
N SER A 99 0.66 22.51 -11.43
CA SER A 99 0.77 21.93 -10.09
C SER A 99 1.68 20.69 -10.05
N LEU A 100 1.93 20.01 -11.18
CA LEU A 100 2.74 18.79 -11.23
C LEU A 100 4.25 19.01 -11.17
N LEU A 101 4.74 20.22 -11.43
CA LEU A 101 6.18 20.49 -11.54
C LEU A 101 6.93 20.15 -10.24
N GLU A 102 6.33 20.40 -9.08
CA GLU A 102 6.91 20.03 -7.78
C GLU A 102 6.96 18.51 -7.56
N TYR A 103 6.00 17.79 -8.15
CA TYR A 103 5.84 16.34 -8.04
C TYR A 103 6.64 15.55 -9.09
N MET A 104 7.11 16.22 -10.14
CA MET A 104 8.03 15.68 -11.14
C MET A 104 9.51 15.75 -10.70
N ASN A 105 9.80 16.27 -9.49
CA ASN A 105 11.14 16.16 -8.92
C ASN A 105 11.55 14.67 -8.85
N PRO A 106 12.70 14.27 -9.42
CA PRO A 106 13.14 12.87 -9.43
C PRO A 106 13.14 12.21 -8.04
N THR A 107 13.44 12.99 -7.00
CA THR A 107 13.43 12.52 -5.61
C THR A 107 12.04 12.08 -5.17
N VAL A 108 11.01 12.87 -5.50
CA VAL A 108 9.61 12.56 -5.20
C VAL A 108 9.12 11.44 -6.11
N TYR A 109 9.49 11.50 -7.39
CA TYR A 109 9.09 10.54 -8.41
C TYR A 109 9.52 9.11 -8.09
N PHE A 110 10.79 8.91 -7.72
CA PHE A 110 11.29 7.60 -7.34
C PHE A 110 11.03 7.28 -5.87
N GLY A 111 11.11 8.28 -4.99
CA GLY A 111 10.96 8.09 -3.55
C GLY A 111 9.55 7.67 -3.14
N TYR A 112 8.51 8.23 -3.75
CA TYR A 112 7.13 7.97 -3.33
C TYR A 112 6.71 6.50 -3.49
N PRO A 113 6.88 5.85 -4.65
CA PRO A 113 6.58 4.43 -4.79
C PRO A 113 7.39 3.54 -3.84
N ILE A 114 8.66 3.89 -3.59
CA ILE A 114 9.57 3.17 -2.67
C ILE A 114 9.05 3.27 -1.24
N VAL A 115 8.72 4.47 -0.76
CA VAL A 115 8.22 4.69 0.59
C VAL A 115 6.92 3.93 0.84
N ILE A 116 5.97 3.94 -0.11
CA ILE A 116 4.73 3.17 0.02
C ILE A 116 5.03 1.67 0.12
N ALA A 117 5.89 1.14 -0.75
CA ALA A 117 6.22 -0.27 -0.74
C ALA A 117 6.88 -0.68 0.58
N LEU A 118 7.75 0.17 1.14
CA LEU A 118 8.36 -0.04 2.45
C LEU A 118 7.31 -0.03 3.57
N ILE A 119 6.36 0.90 3.55
CA ILE A 119 5.27 0.97 4.55
C ILE A 119 4.43 -0.32 4.52
N ILE A 120 3.98 -0.75 3.33
CA ILE A 120 3.20 -1.98 3.17
C ILE A 120 4.00 -3.19 3.68
N THR A 121 5.27 -3.26 3.31
CA THR A 121 6.17 -4.36 3.71
C THR A 121 6.43 -4.37 5.21
N ALA A 122 6.58 -3.20 5.83
CA ALA A 122 6.75 -3.06 7.27
C ALA A 122 5.50 -3.55 8.02
N PHE A 123 4.30 -3.09 7.63
CA PHE A 123 3.06 -3.59 8.20
C PHE A 123 2.90 -5.10 8.01
N TYR A 124 3.21 -5.61 6.83
CA TYR A 124 3.16 -7.04 6.55
C TYR A 124 4.12 -7.84 7.44
N SER A 125 5.35 -7.35 7.64
CA SER A 125 6.38 -8.01 8.44
C SER A 125 6.02 -8.02 9.93
N ILE A 126 5.48 -6.91 10.43
CA ILE A 126 5.00 -6.80 11.81
C ILE A 126 3.81 -7.76 12.03
N SER A 127 2.80 -7.70 11.17
CA SER A 127 1.60 -8.55 11.28
C SER A 127 1.91 -10.04 11.09
N SER A 128 2.80 -10.41 10.17
CA SER A 128 3.20 -11.81 9.97
C SER A 128 3.96 -12.37 11.17
N THR A 129 4.86 -11.58 11.78
CA THR A 129 5.57 -11.96 13.01
C THR A 129 4.60 -12.15 14.18
N MET A 130 3.64 -11.23 14.35
CA MET A 130 2.62 -11.35 15.39
C MET A 130 1.75 -12.58 15.19
N ARG A 131 1.41 -12.92 13.94
CA ARG A 131 0.65 -14.14 13.63
C ARG A 131 1.46 -15.40 13.96
N GLY A 132 2.73 -15.47 13.58
CA GLY A 132 3.60 -16.62 13.86
C GLY A 132 3.72 -16.93 15.35
N ARG A 133 3.98 -15.91 16.17
CA ARG A 133 4.09 -16.05 17.65
C ARG A 133 2.83 -16.52 18.37
N ASN A 134 1.67 -16.45 17.73
CA ASN A 134 0.38 -16.81 18.34
C ASN A 134 -0.14 -18.18 17.88
N VAL A 135 0.54 -18.84 16.95
CA VAL A 135 0.19 -20.18 16.45
C VAL A 135 1.09 -21.26 17.07
N ASP A 136 2.22 -20.85 17.66
CA ASP A 136 3.11 -21.67 18.50
C ASP A 136 2.70 -21.58 19.99
#